data_AF-A0A068WVZ3-F1
#
_entry.id   AF-A0A068WVZ3-F1
#
_cell.length_a   1.000
_cell.length_b   1.000
_cell.length_c   1.000
_cell.angle_alpha   90.00
_cell.angle_beta   90.00
_cell.angle_gamma   90.00
#
_symmetry.space_group_name_H-M   'P 1'
#
loop_
_entity.id
_entity.type
_entity.pdbx_description
1 polymer ?
#
loop_
_entity_poly.entity_id
_entity_poly.type
_entity_poly.pdbx_seq_one_letter_code
_entity_poly.pdbx_strand_id
1 'polypeptide(L)'
;GLNYVAATLLLATQGVPEAEAEERAFWLLYALSHHIVPNYYSDSMVDVRVDCLVFEELLKKKAPSIYKTLKNAHVDCVVLATKWFICLFADVLPIETVLRIFDSLFYEGNKILFRACIALAKLHTREILYCQQFPDDKQTLYCHEFLKAMFTLPGSLSRSLIRKLRGECLQTVKVTLGELEAQERNYRERMALQNQQQQKEAQQKDEEQPTNDSYSEEVDDSDNVNEMLKSSRHTRDVESSPSLNAPASHGNL
;
A
#
# COMPACT_ATOMS: atom_id res chain seq x y z
N GLY A 1 3.92 -5.14 -3.71
CA GLY A 1 4.99 -5.00 -4.71
C GLY A 1 5.72 -6.30 -4.90
N LEU A 2 6.53 -6.67 -3.90
CA LEU A 2 7.38 -7.86 -3.93
C LEU A 2 6.60 -9.17 -4.21
N ASN A 3 5.36 -9.26 -3.73
CA ASN A 3 4.46 -10.39 -4.01
C ASN A 3 4.22 -10.62 -5.51
N TYR A 4 4.05 -9.56 -6.31
CA TYR A 4 3.87 -9.68 -7.77
C TYR A 4 5.17 -10.15 -8.45
N VAL A 5 6.31 -9.67 -7.95
CA VAL A 5 7.63 -10.10 -8.44
C VAL A 5 7.85 -11.57 -8.12
N ALA A 6 7.58 -12.00 -6.88
CA ALA A 6 7.69 -13.39 -6.47
C ALA A 6 6.78 -14.31 -7.30
N ALA A 7 5.50 -13.93 -7.48
CA ALA A 7 4.56 -14.68 -8.31
C ALA A 7 5.05 -14.79 -9.77
N THR A 8 5.58 -13.70 -10.34
CA THR A 8 6.14 -13.70 -11.70
C THR A 8 7.32 -14.64 -11.82
N LEU A 9 8.22 -14.69 -10.82
CA LEU A 9 9.36 -15.59 -10.82
C LEU A 9 8.93 -17.05 -10.66
N LEU A 10 7.94 -17.34 -9.82
CA LEU A 10 7.35 -18.68 -9.70
C LEU A 10 6.73 -19.15 -11.01
N LEU A 11 6.03 -18.25 -11.73
CA LEU A 11 5.51 -18.54 -13.06
C LEU A 11 6.65 -18.81 -14.07
N ALA A 12 7.73 -18.04 -13.99
CA ALA A 12 8.88 -18.19 -14.88
C ALA A 12 9.68 -19.50 -14.66
N THR A 13 9.62 -20.06 -13.44
CA THR A 13 10.31 -21.31 -13.09
C THR A 13 9.43 -22.55 -13.24
N GLN A 14 8.21 -22.42 -13.77
CA GLN A 14 7.37 -23.57 -14.11
C GLN A 14 8.05 -24.45 -15.17
N GLY A 15 7.90 -25.77 -15.04
CA GLY A 15 8.53 -26.76 -15.93
C GLY A 15 9.56 -27.67 -15.24
N VAL A 16 9.81 -27.46 -13.96
CA VAL A 16 10.54 -28.37 -13.06
C VAL A 16 9.60 -28.82 -11.92
N PRO A 17 9.96 -29.85 -11.12
CA PRO A 17 9.19 -30.24 -9.94
C PRO A 17 8.94 -29.05 -9.00
N GLU A 18 7.78 -29.02 -8.35
CA GLU A 18 7.30 -27.87 -7.54
C GLU A 18 8.33 -27.39 -6.51
N ALA A 19 8.90 -28.32 -5.72
CA ALA A 19 9.92 -28.01 -4.73
C ALA A 19 11.17 -27.31 -5.35
N GLU A 20 11.55 -27.69 -6.56
CA GLU A 20 12.67 -27.10 -7.27
C GLU A 20 12.30 -25.73 -7.88
N ALA A 21 11.06 -25.58 -8.34
CA ALA A 21 10.56 -24.31 -8.89
C ALA A 21 10.52 -23.21 -7.81
N GLU A 22 10.08 -23.56 -6.60
CA GLU A 22 10.07 -22.66 -5.44
C GLU A 22 11.48 -22.23 -5.03
N GLU A 23 12.41 -23.18 -4.91
CA GLU A 23 13.80 -22.88 -4.57
C GLU A 23 14.45 -21.96 -5.60
N ARG A 24 14.26 -22.26 -6.90
CA ARG A 24 14.78 -21.40 -7.99
C ARG A 24 14.18 -19.99 -7.93
N ALA A 25 12.86 -19.88 -7.72
CA ALA A 25 12.21 -18.59 -7.59
C ALA A 25 12.71 -17.80 -6.38
N PHE A 26 12.97 -18.48 -5.25
CA PHE A 26 13.57 -17.87 -4.06
C PHE A 26 14.96 -17.28 -4.37
N TRP A 27 15.85 -18.05 -5.00
CA TRP A 27 17.20 -17.56 -5.32
C TRP A 27 17.18 -16.44 -6.35
N LEU A 28 16.28 -16.48 -7.34
CA LEU A 28 16.08 -15.38 -8.28
C LEU A 28 15.56 -14.12 -7.57
N LEU A 29 14.60 -14.26 -6.65
CA LEU A 29 14.08 -13.16 -5.86
C LEU A 29 15.15 -12.56 -4.95
N TYR A 30 15.97 -13.41 -4.32
CA TYR A 30 17.12 -12.99 -3.53
C TYR A 30 18.12 -12.20 -4.39
N ALA A 31 18.53 -12.73 -5.54
CA ALA A 31 19.46 -12.04 -6.44
C ALA A 31 18.90 -10.70 -6.91
N LEU A 32 17.61 -10.65 -7.24
CA LEU A 32 16.94 -9.44 -7.69
C LEU A 32 16.88 -8.39 -6.57
N SER A 33 16.45 -8.77 -5.37
CA SER A 33 16.27 -7.85 -4.22
C SER A 33 17.57 -7.43 -3.54
N HIS A 34 18.61 -8.27 -3.54
CA HIS A 34 19.87 -8.00 -2.83
C HIS A 34 21.01 -7.56 -3.74
N HIS A 35 21.00 -7.95 -5.03
CA HIS A 35 22.09 -7.62 -5.96
C HIS A 35 21.68 -6.62 -7.05
N ILE A 36 20.46 -6.70 -7.59
CA ILE A 36 20.04 -5.84 -8.70
C ILE A 36 19.43 -4.52 -8.19
N VAL A 37 18.48 -4.61 -7.27
CA VAL A 37 17.77 -3.48 -6.67
C VAL A 37 17.85 -3.52 -5.13
N PRO A 38 19.05 -3.37 -4.56
CA PRO A 38 19.20 -3.33 -3.10
C PRO A 38 18.32 -2.22 -2.51
N ASN A 39 17.79 -2.46 -1.30
CA ASN A 39 16.95 -1.52 -0.53
C ASN A 39 15.65 -1.06 -1.20
N TYR A 40 15.21 -1.65 -2.32
CA TYR A 40 13.91 -1.31 -2.89
C TYR A 40 12.75 -1.64 -1.95
N TYR A 41 12.90 -2.73 -1.19
CA TYR A 41 11.88 -3.27 -0.30
C TYR A 41 12.24 -3.09 1.19
N SER A 42 13.08 -2.10 1.52
CA SER A 42 13.29 -1.69 2.92
C SER A 42 12.10 -0.88 3.44
N ASP A 43 11.99 -0.73 4.76
CA ASP A 43 10.88 0.00 5.40
C ASP A 43 10.70 1.44 4.87
N SER A 44 11.81 2.11 4.56
CA SER A 44 11.82 3.48 4.06
C SER A 44 11.74 3.60 2.53
N MET A 45 11.89 2.47 1.81
CA MET A 45 11.89 2.39 0.34
C MET A 45 12.72 3.48 -0.36
N VAL A 46 13.84 3.88 0.25
CA VAL A 46 14.64 5.04 -0.19
C VAL A 46 15.04 4.90 -1.66
N ASP A 47 15.54 3.73 -2.06
CA ASP A 47 16.10 3.54 -3.40
C ASP A 47 15.01 3.54 -4.49
N VAL A 48 13.79 3.09 -4.19
CA VAL A 48 12.63 3.24 -5.08
C VAL A 48 12.32 4.72 -5.31
N ARG A 49 12.26 5.49 -4.22
CA ARG A 49 11.93 6.94 -4.28
C ARG A 49 12.97 7.71 -5.06
N VAL A 50 14.25 7.38 -4.83
CA VAL A 50 15.36 7.92 -5.60
C VAL A 50 15.20 7.59 -7.08
N ASP A 51 14.93 6.34 -7.42
CA ASP A 51 14.79 5.94 -8.83
C ASP A 51 13.56 6.53 -9.52
N CYS A 52 12.48 6.80 -8.78
CA CYS A 52 11.33 7.56 -9.29
C CYS A 52 11.71 9.00 -9.65
N LEU A 53 12.50 9.68 -8.81
CA LEU A 53 13.01 11.03 -9.12
C LEU A 53 14.03 11.02 -10.27
N VAL A 54 14.90 10.01 -10.31
CA VAL A 54 15.84 9.81 -11.43
C VAL A 54 15.06 9.62 -12.74
N PHE A 55 13.96 8.87 -12.71
CA PHE A 55 13.09 8.76 -13.87
C PHE A 55 12.50 10.12 -14.29
N GLU A 56 12.03 10.94 -13.35
CA GLU A 56 11.55 12.29 -13.67
C GLU A 56 12.64 13.13 -14.35
N GLU A 57 13.86 13.14 -13.82
CA GLU A 57 15.02 13.84 -14.40
C GLU A 57 15.41 13.30 -15.79
N LEU A 58 15.33 11.98 -15.99
CA LEU A 58 15.55 11.37 -17.29
C LEU A 58 14.44 11.75 -18.27
N LEU A 59 13.19 11.84 -17.83
CA LEU A 59 12.07 12.25 -18.66
C LEU A 59 12.23 13.71 -19.12
N LYS A 60 12.63 14.61 -18.21
CA LYS A 60 13.00 16.00 -18.54
C LYS A 60 14.04 16.07 -19.65
N LYS A 61 15.07 15.22 -19.59
CA LYS A 61 16.20 15.23 -20.54
C LYS A 61 15.90 14.50 -21.86
N LYS A 62 15.13 13.41 -21.83
CA LYS A 62 14.96 12.47 -22.95
C LYS A 62 13.61 12.57 -23.66
N ALA A 63 12.62 13.15 -23.01
CA ALA A 63 11.29 13.38 -23.54
C ALA A 63 10.65 14.66 -22.93
N PRO A 64 11.25 15.84 -23.15
CA PRO A 64 10.81 17.09 -22.52
C PRO A 64 9.36 17.47 -22.85
N SER A 65 8.86 17.07 -24.03
CA SER A 65 7.45 17.27 -24.41
C SER A 65 6.51 16.52 -23.48
N ILE A 66 6.77 15.24 -23.20
CA ILE A 66 5.98 14.41 -22.28
C ILE A 66 6.05 14.98 -20.87
N TYR A 67 7.26 15.34 -20.42
CA TYR A 67 7.45 15.94 -19.10
C TYR A 67 6.61 17.22 -18.92
N LYS A 68 6.65 18.12 -19.91
CA LYS A 68 5.88 19.38 -19.87
C LYS A 68 4.38 19.09 -19.84
N THR A 69 3.91 18.15 -20.65
CA THR A 69 2.51 17.71 -20.63
C THR A 69 2.10 17.20 -19.25
N LEU A 70 2.86 16.30 -18.66
CA LEU A 70 2.57 15.73 -17.33
C LEU A 70 2.51 16.84 -16.26
N LYS A 71 3.46 17.78 -16.30
CA LYS A 71 3.46 18.93 -15.37
C LYS A 71 2.28 19.86 -15.58
N ASN A 72 1.91 20.16 -16.83
CA ASN A 72 0.74 20.98 -17.14
C ASN A 72 -0.57 20.30 -16.70
N ALA A 73 -0.60 18.97 -16.71
CA ALA A 73 -1.73 18.17 -16.23
C ALA A 73 -1.70 17.93 -14.71
N HIS A 74 -0.75 18.53 -13.96
CA HIS A 74 -0.55 18.31 -12.52
C HIS A 74 -0.34 16.83 -12.13
N VAL A 75 0.18 16.01 -13.05
CA VAL A 75 0.49 14.60 -12.77
C VAL A 75 1.88 14.51 -12.14
N ASP A 76 1.94 13.95 -10.94
CA ASP A 76 3.21 13.66 -10.28
C ASP A 76 3.85 12.41 -10.90
N CYS A 77 4.99 12.62 -11.56
CA CYS A 77 5.79 11.57 -12.19
C CYS A 77 6.28 10.54 -11.18
N VAL A 78 6.54 10.95 -9.93
CA VAL A 78 7.00 10.05 -8.86
C VAL A 78 5.89 9.08 -8.50
N VAL A 79 4.68 9.59 -8.27
CA VAL A 79 3.50 8.75 -7.95
C VAL A 79 3.24 7.76 -9.09
N LEU A 80 3.27 8.24 -10.33
CA LEU A 80 3.08 7.42 -11.52
C LEU A 80 4.11 6.27 -11.61
N ALA A 81 5.39 6.58 -11.43
CA ALA A 81 6.48 5.63 -11.58
C ALA A 81 6.63 4.69 -10.37
N THR A 82 6.10 5.05 -9.21
CA THR A 82 6.23 4.27 -7.97
C THR A 82 5.77 2.82 -8.17
N LYS A 83 4.60 2.62 -8.79
CA LYS A 83 4.08 1.27 -9.07
C LYS A 83 4.99 0.49 -10.02
N TRP A 84 5.60 1.16 -11.00
CA TRP A 84 6.49 0.52 -11.97
C TRP A 84 7.75 -0.02 -11.31
N PHE A 85 8.38 0.78 -10.44
CA PHE A 85 9.60 0.39 -9.75
C PHE A 85 9.35 -0.63 -8.63
N ILE A 86 8.31 -0.45 -7.80
CA ILE A 86 8.02 -1.36 -6.68
C ILE A 86 7.59 -2.75 -7.15
N CYS A 87 6.86 -2.84 -8.27
CA CYS A 87 6.44 -4.13 -8.82
C CYS A 87 7.36 -4.62 -9.94
N LEU A 88 8.41 -3.87 -10.29
CA LEU A 88 9.27 -4.17 -11.45
C LEU A 88 8.46 -4.49 -12.72
N PHE A 89 7.42 -3.70 -12.96
CA PHE A 89 6.44 -3.87 -14.05
C PHE A 89 5.55 -5.12 -14.00
N ALA A 90 5.72 -6.03 -13.03
CA ALA A 90 4.95 -7.28 -12.92
C ALA A 90 3.43 -7.06 -12.80
N ASP A 91 3.01 -5.94 -12.22
CA ASP A 91 1.61 -5.55 -12.04
C ASP A 91 1.16 -4.44 -13.01
N VAL A 92 1.91 -4.23 -14.09
CA VAL A 92 1.71 -3.11 -15.02
C VAL A 92 1.66 -3.59 -16.46
N LEU A 93 2.47 -4.59 -16.82
CA LEU A 93 2.60 -5.06 -18.20
C LEU A 93 2.15 -6.52 -18.34
N PRO A 94 1.77 -6.96 -19.55
CA PRO A 94 1.53 -8.37 -19.82
C PRO A 94 2.72 -9.24 -19.43
N ILE A 95 2.45 -10.45 -18.91
CA ILE A 95 3.48 -11.34 -18.35
C ILE A 95 4.63 -11.60 -19.32
N GLU A 96 4.35 -11.83 -20.60
CA GLU A 96 5.38 -12.05 -21.62
C GLU A 96 6.37 -10.87 -21.71
N THR A 97 5.86 -9.64 -21.62
CA THR A 97 6.68 -8.43 -21.65
C THR A 97 7.51 -8.29 -20.38
N VAL A 98 6.92 -8.60 -19.22
CA VAL A 98 7.63 -8.58 -17.93
C VAL A 98 8.78 -9.57 -17.93
N LEU A 99 8.58 -10.78 -18.43
CA LEU A 99 9.63 -11.80 -18.53
C LEU A 99 10.80 -11.32 -19.41
N ARG A 100 10.53 -10.63 -20.53
CA ARG A 100 11.59 -10.02 -21.36
C ARG A 100 12.33 -8.87 -20.67
N ILE A 101 11.63 -8.09 -19.86
CA ILE A 101 12.26 -7.09 -19.00
C ILE A 101 13.16 -7.79 -17.99
N PHE A 102 12.71 -8.89 -17.38
CA PHE A 102 13.48 -9.65 -16.40
C PHE A 102 14.72 -10.30 -17.02
N ASP A 103 14.62 -10.90 -18.21
CA ASP A 103 15.78 -11.39 -18.98
C ASP A 103 16.87 -10.30 -19.10
N SER A 104 16.44 -9.12 -19.54
CA SER A 104 17.34 -7.96 -19.70
C SER A 104 17.85 -7.46 -18.36
N LEU A 105 17.02 -7.48 -17.32
CA LEU A 105 17.33 -7.00 -15.98
C LEU A 105 18.39 -7.88 -15.30
N PHE A 106 18.28 -9.20 -15.41
CA PHE A 106 19.30 -10.14 -14.89
C PHE A 106 20.62 -10.03 -15.68
N TYR A 107 20.56 -9.76 -16.98
CA TYR A 107 21.76 -9.64 -17.82
C TYR A 107 22.48 -8.28 -17.67
N GLU A 108 21.74 -7.17 -17.79
CA GLU A 108 22.31 -5.82 -17.80
C GLU A 108 22.22 -5.08 -16.46
N GLY A 109 21.38 -5.53 -15.53
CA GLY A 109 21.13 -4.90 -14.23
C GLY A 109 20.09 -3.78 -14.25
N ASN A 110 19.96 -3.07 -13.13
CA ASN A 110 18.87 -2.12 -12.86
C ASN A 110 18.72 -0.92 -13.83
N LYS A 111 19.67 -0.68 -14.73
CA LYS A 111 19.49 0.33 -15.79
C LYS A 111 18.32 0.01 -16.73
N ILE A 112 17.95 -1.27 -16.83
CA ILE A 112 16.82 -1.72 -17.65
C ILE A 112 15.49 -1.12 -17.18
N LEU A 113 15.32 -0.92 -15.87
CA LEU A 113 14.10 -0.33 -15.33
C LEU A 113 13.86 1.07 -15.90
N PHE A 114 14.90 1.90 -15.97
CA PHE A 114 14.80 3.23 -16.59
C PHE A 114 14.53 3.17 -18.10
N ARG A 115 15.12 2.20 -18.81
CA ARG A 115 14.83 2.01 -20.24
C ARG A 115 13.36 1.66 -20.45
N ALA A 116 12.83 0.74 -19.65
CA ALA A 116 11.44 0.33 -19.69
C ALA A 116 10.51 1.51 -19.36
N CYS A 117 10.79 2.29 -18.30
CA CYS A 117 10.00 3.48 -17.96
C CYS A 117 9.95 4.51 -19.10
N ILE A 118 11.11 4.83 -19.72
CA ILE A 118 11.17 5.82 -20.81
C ILE A 118 10.44 5.30 -22.05
N ALA A 119 10.61 4.02 -22.39
CA ALA A 119 9.89 3.41 -23.50
C ALA A 119 8.39 3.42 -23.25
N LEU A 120 7.96 3.05 -22.04
CA LEU A 120 6.56 3.05 -21.64
C LEU A 120 5.93 4.44 -21.76
N ALA A 121 6.62 5.47 -21.26
CA ALA A 121 6.17 6.86 -21.36
C ALA A 121 6.08 7.34 -22.82
N LYS A 122 7.06 6.97 -23.66
CA LYS A 122 7.07 7.35 -25.09
C LYS A 122 6.04 6.61 -25.93
N LEU A 123 5.74 5.35 -25.61
CA LEU A 123 4.72 4.57 -26.33
C LEU A 123 3.31 5.05 -25.99
N HIS A 124 3.04 5.31 -24.71
CA HIS A 124 1.70 5.69 -24.24
C HIS A 124 1.55 7.21 -24.10
N THR A 125 2.39 8.00 -24.78
CA THR A 125 2.32 9.47 -24.72
C THR A 125 0.92 9.99 -25.02
N ARG A 126 0.20 9.37 -25.97
CA ARG A 126 -1.17 9.74 -26.33
C ARG A 126 -2.19 9.44 -25.23
N GLU A 127 -2.05 8.33 -24.51
CA GLU A 127 -3.00 7.96 -23.45
C GLU A 127 -2.75 8.74 -22.18
N ILE A 128 -1.47 8.97 -21.85
CA ILE A 128 -1.06 9.91 -20.80
C ILE A 128 -1.67 11.31 -21.05
N LEU A 129 -1.74 11.74 -22.31
CA LEU A 129 -2.33 13.01 -22.75
C LEU A 129 -3.86 13.05 -22.59
N TYR A 130 -4.57 11.94 -22.77
CA TYR A 130 -6.04 11.91 -22.81
C TYR A 130 -6.69 11.48 -21.50
N CYS A 131 -6.07 10.58 -20.73
CA CYS A 131 -6.71 9.94 -19.58
C CYS A 131 -6.12 10.37 -18.23
N GLN A 132 -4.98 11.07 -18.20
CA GLN A 132 -4.18 11.31 -16.97
C GLN A 132 -3.85 10.02 -16.18
N GLN A 133 -4.09 8.86 -16.78
CA GLN A 133 -3.95 7.51 -16.26
C GLN A 133 -3.50 6.62 -17.43
N PHE A 134 -2.69 5.61 -17.16
CA PHE A 134 -2.48 4.53 -18.14
C PHE A 134 -3.78 3.71 -18.20
N PRO A 135 -4.22 3.26 -19.38
CA PRO A 135 -5.39 2.40 -19.46
C PRO A 135 -5.16 1.17 -18.56
N ASP A 136 -6.16 0.87 -17.73
CA ASP A 136 -6.20 -0.34 -16.90
C ASP A 136 -6.39 -1.60 -17.77
N ASP A 137 -6.83 -1.37 -19.01
CA ASP A 137 -6.74 -2.35 -20.07
C ASP A 137 -5.26 -2.57 -20.34
N LYS A 138 -4.79 -3.79 -20.03
CA LYS A 138 -3.54 -4.40 -20.51
C LYS A 138 -3.58 -4.46 -22.05
N GLN A 139 -3.70 -3.31 -22.71
CA GLN A 139 -3.64 -3.17 -24.14
C GLN A 139 -2.42 -3.94 -24.58
N THR A 140 -2.64 -4.78 -25.59
CA THR A 140 -1.72 -5.80 -26.05
C THR A 140 -0.43 -5.16 -26.52
N LEU A 141 0.43 -4.82 -25.57
CA LEU A 141 1.77 -4.34 -25.83
C LEU A 141 2.53 -5.58 -26.25
N TYR A 142 2.61 -5.79 -27.56
CA TYR A 142 3.36 -6.90 -28.12
C TYR A 142 4.78 -6.84 -27.55
N CYS A 143 5.14 -7.89 -26.80
CA CYS A 143 6.38 -7.93 -26.03
C CYS A 143 7.61 -7.62 -26.90
N HIS A 144 7.57 -8.06 -28.17
CA HIS A 144 8.60 -7.78 -29.16
C HIS A 144 8.74 -6.30 -29.50
N GLU A 145 7.62 -5.60 -29.72
CA GLU A 145 7.62 -4.16 -30.03
C GLU A 145 8.02 -3.34 -28.81
N PHE A 146 7.58 -3.74 -27.61
CA PHE A 146 8.04 -3.11 -26.37
C PHE A 146 9.55 -3.29 -26.18
N LEU A 147 10.08 -4.49 -26.41
CA LEU A 147 11.51 -4.74 -26.25
C LEU A 147 12.33 -3.91 -27.24
N LYS A 148 11.90 -3.82 -28.50
CA LYS A 148 12.51 -2.90 -29.48
C LYS A 148 12.48 -1.46 -28.98
N ALA A 149 11.33 -1.01 -28.49
CA ALA A 149 11.17 0.35 -27.97
C ALA A 149 12.11 0.61 -26.77
N MET A 150 12.25 -0.35 -25.86
CA MET A 150 13.13 -0.27 -24.68
C MET A 150 14.60 -0.04 -25.03
N PHE A 151 15.08 -0.65 -26.11
CA PHE A 151 16.48 -0.50 -26.54
C PHE A 151 16.71 0.64 -27.54
N THR A 152 15.67 1.11 -28.24
CA THR A 152 15.78 2.17 -29.26
C THR A 152 15.39 3.55 -28.73
N LEU A 153 14.23 3.70 -28.10
CA LEU A 153 13.64 5.00 -27.75
C LEU A 153 14.39 5.79 -26.66
N PRO A 154 14.95 5.17 -25.61
CA PRO A 154 15.75 5.90 -24.61
C PRO A 154 17.10 6.41 -25.16
N GLY A 155 17.56 5.83 -26.27
CA GLY A 155 18.88 6.03 -26.82
C GLY A 155 19.99 5.58 -25.86
N SER A 156 21.11 6.30 -25.87
CA SER A 156 22.23 6.04 -24.94
C SER A 156 21.84 6.41 -23.51
N LEU A 157 21.96 5.45 -22.60
CA LEU A 157 21.74 5.61 -21.17
C LEU A 157 22.93 5.00 -20.42
N SER A 158 23.90 5.85 -20.09
CA SER A 158 25.13 5.39 -19.42
C SER A 158 24.86 5.09 -17.94
N ARG A 159 25.55 4.08 -17.41
CA ARG A 159 25.53 3.77 -15.97
C ARG A 159 26.06 4.95 -15.13
N SER A 160 27.01 5.72 -15.66
CA SER A 160 27.56 6.89 -14.99
C SER A 160 26.52 8.01 -14.82
N LEU A 161 25.68 8.24 -15.84
CA LEU A 161 24.59 9.21 -15.74
C LEU A 161 23.58 8.79 -14.67
N ILE A 162 23.17 7.51 -14.65
CA ILE A 162 22.24 7.00 -13.63
C ILE A 162 22.83 7.14 -12.23
N ARG A 163 24.10 6.78 -12.02
CA ARG A 163 24.77 6.93 -10.72
C ARG A 163 24.83 8.39 -10.27
N LYS A 164 25.15 9.30 -11.19
CA LYS A 164 25.16 10.74 -10.91
C LYS A 164 23.78 11.23 -10.47
N LEU A 165 22.74 10.93 -11.25
CA LEU A 165 21.37 11.32 -10.93
C LEU A 165 20.88 10.71 -9.61
N ARG A 166 21.23 9.46 -9.32
CA ARG A 166 20.93 8.81 -8.03
C ARG A 166 21.55 9.57 -6.86
N GLY A 167 22.81 10.00 -6.98
CA GLY A 167 23.46 10.81 -5.95
C GLY A 167 22.75 12.13 -5.68
N GLU A 168 22.35 12.84 -6.75
CA GLU A 168 21.60 14.09 -6.67
C GLU A 168 20.22 13.88 -6.02
N CYS A 169 19.46 12.87 -6.49
CA CYS A 169 18.10 12.58 -6.00
C CYS A 169 18.09 12.01 -4.58
N LEU A 170 19.12 11.26 -4.18
CA LEU A 170 19.24 10.70 -2.82
C LEU A 170 19.27 11.80 -1.78
N GLN A 171 19.95 12.91 -2.06
CA GLN A 171 19.98 14.03 -1.12
C GLN A 171 18.59 14.64 -0.92
N THR A 172 17.83 14.82 -1.99
CA THR A 172 16.44 15.29 -1.94
C THR A 172 15.58 14.34 -1.11
N VAL A 173 15.64 13.03 -1.39
CA VAL A 173 14.84 12.03 -0.66
C VAL A 173 15.17 12.01 0.83
N LYS A 174 16.45 12.07 1.20
CA LYS A 174 16.89 12.09 2.61
C LYS A 174 16.36 13.31 3.36
N VAL A 175 16.41 14.49 2.74
CA VAL A 175 15.87 15.73 3.35
C VAL A 175 14.37 15.58 3.57
N THR A 176 13.62 15.19 2.53
CA THR A 176 12.16 15.02 2.64
C THR A 176 11.78 13.95 3.66
N LEU A 177 12.52 12.85 3.76
CA LEU A 177 12.30 11.84 4.79
C LEU A 177 12.50 12.38 6.20
N GLY A 178 13.62 13.07 6.45
CA GLY A 178 13.90 13.63 7.76
C GLY A 178 12.85 14.66 8.20
N GLU A 179 12.34 15.46 7.26
CA GLU A 179 11.24 16.40 7.52
C GLU A 179 9.94 15.67 7.89
N LEU A 180 9.57 14.63 7.14
CA LEU A 180 8.37 13.83 7.42
C LEU A 180 8.48 13.11 8.77
N GLU A 181 9.62 12.51 9.08
CA GLU A 181 9.88 11.86 10.37
C GLU A 181 9.86 12.85 11.55
N ALA A 182 10.33 14.08 11.34
CA ALA A 182 10.23 15.13 12.35
C ALA A 182 8.78 15.58 12.55
N GLN A 183 8.01 15.73 11.47
CA GLN A 183 6.58 16.04 11.54
C GLN A 183 5.79 14.95 12.26
N GLU A 184 6.08 13.69 11.96
CA GLU A 184 5.42 12.56 12.60
C GLU A 184 5.72 12.50 14.10
N ARG A 185 6.97 12.73 14.50
CA ARG A 185 7.34 12.84 15.93
C ARG A 185 6.58 13.97 16.62
N ASN A 186 6.57 15.16 16.03
CA ASN A 186 5.85 16.31 16.57
C ASN A 186 4.34 16.03 16.70
N TYR A 187 3.75 15.34 15.72
CA TYR A 187 2.34 14.94 15.78
C TYR A 187 2.09 13.95 16.91
N ARG A 188 2.92 12.91 17.04
CA ARG A 188 2.81 11.91 18.12
C ARG A 188 2.95 12.54 19.50
N GLU A 189 3.89 13.46 19.69
CA GLU A 189 4.06 14.20 20.95
C GLU A 189 2.83 15.03 21.31
N ARG A 190 2.27 15.78 20.34
CA ARG A 190 1.04 16.56 20.56
C ARG A 190 -0.15 15.68 20.95
N MET A 191 -0.33 14.54 20.28
CA MET A 191 -1.40 13.60 20.60
C MET A 191 -1.21 12.97 21.99
N ALA A 192 0.03 12.66 22.39
CA ALA A 192 0.32 12.14 23.72
C ALA A 192 0.01 13.17 24.83
N LEU A 193 0.36 14.43 24.62
CA LEU A 193 0.04 15.52 25.54
C LEU A 193 -1.48 15.72 25.68
N GLN A 194 -2.22 15.68 24.57
CA GLN A 194 -3.69 15.78 24.59
C GLN A 194 -4.33 14.61 25.35
N ASN A 195 -3.90 13.38 25.09
CA ASN A 195 -4.41 12.21 25.80
C ASN A 195 -4.12 12.28 27.30
N GLN A 196 -2.92 12.76 27.68
CA GLN A 196 -2.56 12.92 29.10
C GLN A 196 -3.39 14.02 29.79
N GLN A 197 -3.72 15.11 29.10
CA GLN A 197 -4.61 16.15 29.61
C GLN A 197 -6.03 15.62 29.83
N GLN A 198 -6.59 14.90 28.85
CA GLN A 198 -7.93 14.31 28.97
C GLN A 198 -8.02 13.30 30.12
N GLN A 199 -6.97 12.49 30.33
CA GLN A 199 -6.93 11.55 31.46
C GLN A 199 -6.86 12.27 32.81
N LYS A 200 -6.10 13.37 32.92
CA LYS A 200 -6.05 14.19 34.13
C LYS A 200 -7.39 14.87 34.42
N GLU A 201 -8.07 15.38 33.39
CA GLU A 201 -9.40 15.98 33.53
C GLU A 201 -10.47 14.95 33.91
N ALA A 202 -10.38 13.72 33.41
CA ALA A 202 -11.26 12.63 33.82
C ALA A 202 -11.03 12.23 35.28
N GLN A 203 -9.77 12.11 35.71
CA GLN A 203 -9.42 11.79 37.11
C GLN A 203 -9.82 12.90 38.09
N GLN A 204 -9.69 14.18 37.70
CA GLN A 204 -10.15 15.31 38.53
C GLN A 204 -11.68 15.35 38.68
N LYS A 205 -12.43 14.95 37.64
CA LYS A 205 -13.90 14.84 37.71
C LYS A 205 -14.37 13.68 38.59
N ASP A 206 -13.62 12.59 38.65
CA ASP A 206 -13.93 11.45 39.52
C ASP A 206 -13.56 11.72 41.01
N GLU A 207 -12.60 12.60 41.29
CA GLU A 207 -12.23 13.01 42.67
C GLU A 207 -13.13 14.13 43.25
N GLU A 208 -13.80 14.94 42.42
CA GLU A 208 -14.68 16.05 42.86
C GLU A 208 -16.11 15.63 43.25
N GLN A 209 -16.42 14.33 43.36
CA GLN A 209 -17.67 13.84 43.95
C GLN A 209 -17.42 13.27 45.37
N PRO A 210 -17.37 14.13 46.42
CA PRO A 210 -17.37 13.64 47.79
C PRO A 210 -18.78 13.21 48.20
N THR A 211 -18.81 12.06 48.86
CA THR A 211 -19.89 11.51 49.69
C THR A 211 -20.79 12.59 50.31
N ASN A 212 -22.08 12.57 49.97
CA ASN A 212 -23.12 13.27 50.74
C ASN A 212 -24.21 12.26 51.12
N ASP A 213 -23.87 11.33 52.01
CA ASP A 213 -24.85 10.52 52.73
C ASP A 213 -24.99 11.09 54.14
N SER A 214 -26.07 11.85 54.38
CA SER A 214 -26.51 12.23 55.71
C SER A 214 -28.02 12.56 55.72
N TYR A 215 -28.78 11.59 56.24
CA TYR A 215 -29.99 11.72 57.07
C TYR A 215 -31.23 12.49 56.56
N SER A 216 -32.24 11.69 56.20
CA SER A 216 -33.60 11.56 56.78
C SER A 216 -34.46 12.77 57.17
N GLU A 217 -35.74 12.69 56.77
CA GLU A 217 -37.03 12.87 57.50
C GLU A 217 -38.08 13.43 56.50
N GLU A 218 -39.34 13.00 56.41
CA GLU A 218 -40.33 12.75 57.46
C GLU A 218 -41.40 11.69 57.06
N VAL A 219 -42.00 11.11 58.09
CA VAL A 219 -43.14 10.17 58.16
C VAL A 219 -44.41 10.94 58.53
N ASP A 220 -45.59 10.57 57.97
CA ASP A 220 -46.87 10.20 58.65
C ASP A 220 -48.04 10.26 57.64
N ASP A 221 -48.74 9.16 57.28
CA ASP A 221 -49.78 8.36 58.00
C ASP A 221 -51.19 8.93 57.72
N SER A 222 -52.15 8.21 57.14
CA SER A 222 -52.81 7.01 57.68
C SER A 222 -53.89 6.50 56.70
N ASP A 223 -54.10 5.18 56.65
CA ASP A 223 -55.41 4.57 56.95
C ASP A 223 -55.37 3.03 56.84
N ASN A 224 -55.79 2.41 57.94
CA ASN A 224 -55.89 0.97 58.22
C ASN A 224 -57.27 0.44 57.78
N VAL A 225 -57.41 -0.84 57.42
CA VAL A 225 -58.41 -1.82 57.95
C VAL A 225 -58.28 -3.17 57.20
N ASN A 226 -57.74 -4.15 57.92
CA ASN A 226 -58.15 -5.55 58.14
C ASN A 226 -58.76 -6.50 57.06
N GLU A 227 -58.20 -7.72 57.05
CA GLU A 227 -58.85 -9.07 57.03
C GLU A 227 -59.54 -9.65 55.75
N MET A 228 -59.02 -10.77 55.22
CA MET A 228 -59.67 -12.12 55.26
C MET A 228 -59.03 -13.16 54.31
N LEU A 229 -58.47 -14.21 54.95
CA LEU A 229 -58.54 -15.65 54.64
C LEU A 229 -59.08 -16.18 53.28
N LYS A 230 -58.21 -17.03 52.68
CA LYS A 230 -58.43 -18.43 52.19
C LYS A 230 -58.38 -18.71 50.68
N SER A 231 -57.65 -19.81 50.43
CA SER A 231 -57.80 -20.82 49.37
C SER A 231 -57.02 -20.56 48.08
N SER A 232 -56.28 -21.47 47.44
CA SER A 232 -55.80 -22.85 47.70
C SER A 232 -55.14 -23.28 46.38
N ARG A 233 -53.95 -23.92 46.42
CA ARG A 233 -53.43 -24.96 45.46
C ARG A 233 -53.25 -24.53 43.98
N HIS A 234 -52.33 -25.04 43.16
CA HIS A 234 -51.36 -26.13 43.19
C HIS A 234 -50.40 -25.93 41.99
N THR A 235 -49.12 -26.26 42.19
CA THR A 235 -48.18 -26.97 41.29
C THR A 235 -47.73 -26.45 39.91
N ARG A 236 -46.39 -26.54 39.80
CA ARG A 236 -45.54 -27.16 38.74
C ARG A 236 -44.94 -26.25 37.66
N ASP A 237 -43.64 -25.99 37.85
CA ASP A 237 -42.50 -26.33 36.99
C ASP A 237 -42.69 -26.34 35.46
N VAL A 238 -41.78 -25.66 34.73
CA VAL A 238 -40.69 -26.26 33.93
C VAL A 238 -40.07 -25.20 32.98
N GLU A 239 -38.76 -25.32 32.85
CA GLU A 239 -37.80 -24.65 31.96
C GLU A 239 -38.22 -24.49 30.49
N SER A 240 -37.64 -23.49 29.80
CA SER A 240 -36.74 -23.68 28.63
C SER A 240 -36.73 -22.46 27.70
N SER A 241 -35.53 -22.00 27.34
CA SER A 241 -35.24 -21.09 26.23
C SER A 241 -35.65 -21.65 24.85
N PRO A 242 -35.66 -20.82 23.80
CA PRO A 242 -35.10 -21.28 22.53
C PRO A 242 -34.22 -20.24 21.81
N SER A 243 -33.20 -20.78 21.13
CA SER A 243 -32.36 -20.15 20.11
C SER A 243 -32.68 -20.70 18.72
N LEU A 244 -32.15 -20.03 17.67
CA LEU A 244 -32.04 -20.42 16.24
C LEU A 244 -33.35 -20.32 15.42
N ASN A 245 -33.40 -19.90 14.14
CA ASN A 245 -32.45 -20.08 13.03
C ASN A 245 -32.79 -19.16 11.82
N ALA A 246 -31.83 -19.00 10.90
CA ALA A 246 -31.95 -18.38 9.58
C ALA A 246 -32.77 -19.21 8.56
N PRO A 247 -32.98 -18.70 7.32
CA PRO A 247 -32.98 -19.57 6.16
C PRO A 247 -32.07 -19.10 5.01
N ALA A 248 -31.37 -20.07 4.42
CA ALA A 248 -30.81 -20.02 3.07
C ALA A 248 -31.85 -20.58 2.08
N SER A 249 -31.86 -20.10 0.84
CA SER A 249 -32.45 -20.83 -0.30
C SER A 249 -31.55 -20.70 -1.54
N HIS A 250 -31.29 -21.86 -2.14
CA HIS A 250 -30.48 -22.12 -3.32
C HIS A 250 -31.30 -21.92 -4.62
N GLY A 251 -30.60 -21.77 -5.75
CA GLY A 251 -31.12 -21.37 -7.06
C GLY A 251 -31.73 -22.47 -7.94
N ASN A 252 -32.22 -22.05 -9.12
CA ASN A 252 -31.79 -22.49 -10.45
C ASN A 252 -32.75 -21.97 -11.54
N LEU A 253 -32.20 -21.33 -12.57
CA LEU A 253 -32.46 -21.53 -14.02
C LEU A 253 -31.48 -20.69 -14.83
#